data_AF-A0A2W6ZW17-F1
#
_entry.id   AF-A0A2W6ZW17-F1
#
_cell.length_a   1.000
_cell.length_b   1.000
_cell.length_c   1.000
_cell.angle_alpha   90.00
_cell.angle_beta   90.00
_cell.angle_gamma   90.00
#
_symmetry.space_group_name_H-M   'P 1'
#
loop_
_entity.id
_entity.type
_entity.pdbx_description
1 polymer ?
#
loop_
_entity_poly.entity_id
_entity_poly.type
_entity_poly.pdbx_seq_one_letter_code
_entity_poly.pdbx_strand_id
1 'polypeptide(L)'
;KWALGVAIVSLVLSFAIDYLAGVLGAQRVGASSWGQIGAFVGMFLGLFGLLPLLPTGIPLLGLVVGTVLGAFIGEFLHRRELKLLQRIKQSAKVGLAIVVGTLVGNILQGVLALISLIVFLVTTWPGNWA
;
A
#
# COMPACT_ATOMS: atom_id res chain seq x y z
N LYS A 1 -10.60 -14.58 26.24
CA LYS A 1 -9.57 -15.43 25.59
C LYS A 1 -9.88 -15.65 24.10
N TRP A 2 -11.11 -16.05 23.74
CA TRP A 2 -11.54 -16.23 22.33
C TRP A 2 -11.47 -14.95 21.46
N ALA A 3 -11.94 -13.81 21.98
CA ALA A 3 -11.91 -12.55 21.23
C ALA A 3 -10.49 -12.10 20.82
N LEU A 4 -9.48 -12.39 21.66
CA LEU A 4 -8.09 -12.06 21.38
C LEU A 4 -7.53 -12.94 20.26
N GLY A 5 -7.85 -14.24 20.27
CA GLY A 5 -7.48 -15.16 19.19
C GLY A 5 -8.10 -14.76 17.85
N VAL A 6 -9.40 -14.44 17.84
CA VAL A 6 -10.10 -13.98 16.62
C VAL A 6 -9.50 -12.67 16.12
N ALA A 7 -9.24 -11.70 17.01
CA ALA A 7 -8.64 -10.42 16.63
C ALA A 7 -7.24 -10.59 16.00
N ILE A 8 -6.39 -11.44 16.58
CA ILE A 8 -5.05 -11.71 16.04
C ILE A 8 -5.15 -12.38 14.66
N VAL A 9 -6.02 -13.38 14.51
CA VAL A 9 -6.20 -14.08 13.23
C VAL A 9 -6.73 -13.13 12.16
N SER A 10 -7.76 -12.33 12.48
CA SER A 10 -8.28 -11.32 11.56
C SER A 10 -7.22 -10.29 11.17
N LEU A 11 -6.39 -9.84 12.12
CA LEU A 11 -5.31 -8.89 11.83
C LEU A 11 -4.29 -9.47 10.84
N VAL A 12 -3.83 -10.72 11.07
CA VAL A 12 -2.89 -11.38 10.16
C VAL A 12 -3.52 -11.59 8.79
N LEU A 13 -4.79 -12.03 8.73
CA LEU A 13 -5.50 -12.22 7.46
C LEU A 13 -5.64 -10.92 6.68
N SER A 14 -6.08 -9.85 7.34
CA SER A 14 -6.20 -8.52 6.71
C SER A 14 -4.87 -8.05 6.15
N PHE A 15 -3.79 -8.16 6.92
CA PHE A 15 -2.45 -7.77 6.47
C PHE A 15 -1.98 -8.59 5.26
N ALA A 16 -2.27 -9.89 5.26
CA ALA A 16 -1.94 -10.77 4.14
C ALA A 16 -2.75 -10.41 2.87
N ILE A 17 -4.04 -10.12 3.02
CA ILE A 17 -4.91 -9.71 1.91
C ILE A 17 -4.44 -8.37 1.33
N ASP A 18 -4.17 -7.38 2.17
CA ASP A 18 -3.70 -6.06 1.74
C ASP A 18 -2.35 -6.16 1.02
N TYR A 19 -1.43 -6.98 1.53
CA TYR A 19 -0.15 -7.24 0.88
C TYR A 19 -0.33 -7.92 -0.49
N LEU A 20 -1.14 -8.98 -0.57
CA LEU A 20 -1.41 -9.69 -1.83
C LEU A 20 -2.11 -8.79 -2.84
N ALA A 21 -3.08 -7.98 -2.41
CA ALA A 21 -3.75 -7.00 -3.24
C ALA A 21 -2.78 -5.95 -3.79
N GLY A 22 -1.85 -5.47 -2.95
CA GLY A 22 -0.79 -4.55 -3.37
C GLY A 22 0.16 -5.16 -4.39
N VAL A 23 0.60 -6.41 -4.16
CA VAL A 23 1.48 -7.14 -5.08
C VAL A 23 0.79 -7.40 -6.42
N LEU A 24 -0.45 -7.90 -6.41
CA LEU A 24 -1.23 -8.14 -7.63
C LEU A 24 -1.54 -6.83 -8.38
N GLY A 25 -1.82 -5.75 -7.66
CA GLY A 25 -2.01 -4.41 -8.22
C GLY A 25 -0.76 -3.90 -8.93
N ALA A 26 0.42 -4.04 -8.30
CA ALA A 26 1.70 -3.64 -8.90
C ALA A 26 2.09 -4.53 -10.10
N GLN A 27 1.84 -5.84 -10.02
CA GLN A 27 2.13 -6.79 -11.09
C GLN A 27 1.32 -6.53 -12.36
N ARG A 28 0.05 -6.09 -12.24
CA ARG A 28 -0.79 -5.75 -13.41
C ARG A 28 -0.20 -4.65 -14.30
N VAL A 29 0.73 -3.86 -13.78
CA VAL A 29 1.32 -2.72 -14.51
C VAL A 29 2.74 -3.01 -15.01
N GLY A 30 3.19 -4.27 -14.85
CA GLY A 30 4.46 -4.77 -15.36
C GLY A 30 5.64 -4.58 -14.41
N ALA A 31 5.40 -4.44 -13.11
CA ALA A 31 6.47 -4.39 -12.10
C ALA A 31 7.20 -5.74 -12.02
N SER A 32 8.52 -5.74 -12.22
CA SER A 32 9.33 -6.95 -12.05
C SER A 32 9.46 -7.31 -10.57
N SER A 33 9.89 -8.54 -10.30
CA SER A 33 10.15 -9.01 -8.93
C SER A 33 11.19 -8.14 -8.22
N TRP A 34 12.15 -7.55 -8.95
CA TRP A 34 13.12 -6.60 -8.38
C TRP A 34 12.54 -5.23 -8.08
N GLY A 35 11.57 -4.77 -8.88
CA GLY A 35 10.78 -3.57 -8.55
C GLY A 35 9.95 -3.76 -7.28
N GLN A 36 9.39 -4.96 -7.07
CA GLN A 36 8.65 -5.28 -5.83
C GLN A 36 9.56 -5.33 -4.61
N ILE A 37 10.71 -6.00 -4.72
CA ILE A 37 11.71 -6.04 -3.63
C ILE A 37 12.22 -4.63 -3.34
N GLY A 38 12.49 -3.84 -4.39
CA GLY A 38 12.87 -2.44 -4.27
C GLY A 38 11.80 -1.61 -3.55
N ALA A 39 10.53 -1.75 -3.91
CA ALA A 39 9.42 -1.08 -3.22
C ALA A 39 9.33 -1.49 -1.75
N PHE A 40 9.48 -2.79 -1.46
CA PHE A 40 9.41 -3.31 -0.10
C PHE A 40 10.55 -2.78 0.76
N VAL A 41 11.79 -2.83 0.27
CA VAL A 41 12.95 -2.27 0.98
C VAL A 41 12.82 -0.75 1.13
N GLY A 42 12.38 -0.07 0.07
CA GLY A 42 12.12 1.37 0.10
C GLY A 42 11.01 1.77 1.07
N MET A 43 9.97 0.93 1.24
CA MET A 43 8.93 1.09 2.24
C MET A 43 9.51 1.09 3.65
N PHE A 44 10.33 0.09 3.97
CA PHE A 44 10.93 -0.06 5.28
C PHE A 44 11.97 1.02 5.55
N LEU A 45 12.80 1.38 4.57
CA LEU A 45 13.75 2.49 4.70
C LEU A 45 13.02 3.84 4.85
N GLY A 46 11.92 4.06 4.13
CA GLY A 46 11.09 5.24 4.28
C GLY A 46 10.42 5.31 5.66
N LEU A 47 9.88 4.19 6.14
CA LEU A 47 9.23 4.09 7.45
C LEU A 47 10.23 4.26 8.60
N PHE A 48 11.32 3.48 8.61
CA PHE A 48 12.31 3.50 9.68
C PHE A 48 13.24 4.72 9.61
N GLY A 49 13.55 5.21 8.41
CA GLY A 49 14.38 6.40 8.21
C GLY A 49 13.66 7.69 8.62
N LEU A 50 12.34 7.76 8.45
CA LEU A 50 11.52 8.91 8.89
C LEU A 50 10.79 8.63 10.22
N LEU A 51 11.09 7.52 10.90
CA LEU A 51 10.59 7.21 12.23
C LEU A 51 10.92 8.28 13.28
N PRO A 52 12.08 8.97 13.26
CA PRO A 52 12.36 10.08 14.18
C PRO A 52 11.39 11.26 14.03
N LEU A 53 10.68 11.35 12.89
CA LEU A 53 9.70 12.39 12.57
C LEU A 53 8.25 11.92 12.79
N LEU A 54 8.03 10.85 13.56
CA LEU A 54 6.70 10.38 13.96
C LEU A 54 5.75 11.47 14.50
N PRO A 55 6.21 12.43 15.34
CA PRO A 55 5.32 13.43 15.94
C PRO A 55 4.66 14.37 14.92
N THR A 56 5.23 14.51 13.72
CA THR A 56 4.79 15.48 12.71
C THR A 56 3.90 14.87 11.62
N GLY A 57 3.64 13.55 11.64
CA GLY A 57 2.80 12.87 10.64
C GLY A 57 3.45 12.67 9.26
N ILE A 58 4.68 13.14 9.09
CA ILE A 58 5.52 12.98 7.89
C ILE A 58 5.90 11.50 7.56
N PRO A 59 5.94 10.52 8.48
CA PRO A 59 6.34 9.15 8.14
C PRO A 59 5.45 8.49 7.09
N LEU A 60 4.18 8.91 7.00
CA LEU A 60 3.23 8.41 6.00
C LEU A 60 3.66 8.81 4.57
N LEU A 61 4.22 10.01 4.40
CA LEU A 61 4.84 10.41 3.13
C LEU A 61 6.10 9.60 2.87
N GLY A 62 6.87 9.28 3.91
CA GLY A 62 8.03 8.41 3.84
C GLY A 62 7.75 7.03 3.27
N LEU A 63 6.62 6.43 3.65
CA LEU A 63 6.14 5.15 3.12
C LEU A 63 5.86 5.21 1.62
N VAL A 64 5.09 6.21 1.17
CA VAL A 64 4.71 6.34 -0.25
C VAL A 64 5.92 6.73 -1.10
N VAL A 65 6.70 7.71 -0.65
CA VAL A 65 7.89 8.16 -1.37
C VAL A 65 8.96 7.06 -1.38
N GLY A 66 9.18 6.40 -0.25
CA GLY A 66 10.12 5.29 -0.12
C GLY A 66 9.75 4.09 -0.99
N THR A 67 8.47 3.68 -1.01
CA THR A 67 8.00 2.60 -1.90
C THR A 67 8.17 2.96 -3.37
N VAL A 68 7.79 4.17 -3.79
CA VAL A 68 7.89 4.61 -5.19
C VAL A 68 9.35 4.72 -5.62
N LEU A 69 10.21 5.34 -4.82
CA LEU A 69 11.65 5.46 -5.11
C LEU A 69 12.33 4.09 -5.09
N GLY A 70 12.01 3.25 -4.11
CA GLY A 70 12.51 1.90 -4.00
C GLY A 70 12.13 1.04 -5.20
N ALA A 71 10.87 1.09 -5.64
CA ALA A 71 10.44 0.39 -6.86
C ALA A 71 11.12 0.93 -8.11
N PHE A 72 11.25 2.24 -8.21
CA PHE A 72 11.93 2.88 -9.34
C PHE A 72 13.38 2.41 -9.45
N ILE A 73 14.13 2.45 -8.34
CA ILE A 73 15.53 2.02 -8.29
C ILE A 73 15.63 0.51 -8.54
N GLY A 74 14.76 -0.31 -7.94
CA GLY A 74 14.75 -1.75 -8.10
C GLY A 74 14.47 -2.18 -9.55
N GLU A 75 13.47 -1.59 -10.20
CA GLU A 75 13.15 -1.85 -11.60
C GLU A 75 14.26 -1.34 -12.53
N PHE A 76 14.80 -0.14 -12.23
CA PHE A 76 15.90 0.42 -12.99
C PHE A 76 17.13 -0.48 -12.93
N LEU A 77 17.48 -1.02 -11.76
CA LEU A 77 18.69 -1.84 -11.57
C LEU A 77 18.58 -3.22 -12.23
N HIS A 78 17.36 -3.80 -12.26
CA HIS A 78 17.12 -5.12 -12.84
C HIS A 78 17.12 -5.12 -14.37
N ARG A 79 16.55 -4.08 -15.02
CA ARG A 79 16.39 -4.02 -16.48
C ARG A 79 17.68 -3.63 -17.21
N ARG A 80 18.85 -4.15 -16.82
CA ARG A 80 20.19 -3.82 -17.36
C ARG A 80 20.36 -3.98 -18.86
N GLU A 81 19.54 -4.83 -19.45
CA GLU A 81 19.63 -5.24 -20.85
C GLU A 81 18.90 -4.30 -21.82
N LEU A 82 18.02 -3.41 -21.32
CA LEU A 82 17.29 -2.44 -22.16
C LEU A 82 18.08 -1.12 -22.32
N LYS A 83 17.84 -0.40 -23.42
CA LYS A 83 18.41 0.94 -23.62
C LYS A 83 18.03 1.88 -22.48
N LEU A 84 18.95 2.76 -22.05
CA LEU A 84 18.76 3.69 -20.92
C LEU A 84 17.42 4.44 -20.95
N LEU A 85 17.01 4.96 -22.12
CA LEU A 85 15.74 5.67 -22.30
C LEU A 85 14.51 4.79 -22.03
N GLN A 86 14.55 3.51 -22.40
CA GLN A 86 13.44 2.57 -22.16
C GLN A 86 13.37 2.16 -20.67
N ARG A 87 14.52 2.03 -20.01
CA ARG A 87 14.60 1.71 -18.56
C ARG A 87 13.97 2.81 -17.70
N ILE A 88 14.28 4.08 -18.01
CA ILE A 88 13.73 5.21 -17.26
C ILE A 88 12.21 5.30 -17.48
N LYS A 89 11.73 5.18 -18.74
CA LYS A 89 10.29 5.20 -19.03
C LYS A 89 9.53 4.08 -18.31
N GLN A 90 10.07 2.86 -18.30
CA GLN A 90 9.45 1.72 -17.62
C GLN A 90 9.41 1.95 -16.10
N SER A 91 10.53 2.35 -15.51
CA SER A 91 10.64 2.58 -14.07
C SER A 91 9.72 3.72 -13.61
N ALA A 92 9.62 4.79 -14.40
CA ALA A 92 8.70 5.90 -14.16
C ALA A 92 7.24 5.45 -14.27
N LYS A 93 6.90 4.61 -15.26
CA LYS A 93 5.57 4.02 -15.40
C LYS A 93 5.20 3.16 -14.19
N VAL A 94 6.13 2.34 -13.69
CA VAL A 94 5.93 1.53 -12.48
C VAL A 94 5.74 2.42 -11.25
N GLY A 95 6.57 3.46 -11.08
CA GLY A 95 6.40 4.43 -9.99
C GLY A 95 5.04 5.15 -10.04
N LEU A 96 4.64 5.67 -11.20
CA LEU A 96 3.32 6.27 -11.42
C LEU A 96 2.19 5.29 -11.15
N ALA A 97 2.35 4.05 -11.56
CA ALA A 97 1.37 3.00 -11.33
C ALA A 97 1.16 2.70 -9.84
N ILE A 98 2.24 2.72 -9.04
CA ILE A 98 2.14 2.59 -7.59
C ILE A 98 1.38 3.78 -7.01
N VAL A 99 1.72 5.02 -7.39
CA VAL A 99 1.02 6.23 -6.90
C VAL A 99 -0.47 6.20 -7.23
N VAL A 100 -0.81 5.92 -8.50
CA VAL A 100 -2.20 5.84 -8.95
C VAL A 100 -2.91 4.67 -8.27
N GLY A 101 -2.25 3.52 -8.14
CA GLY A 101 -2.79 2.34 -7.47
C GLY A 101 -3.12 2.61 -5.99
N THR A 102 -2.21 3.27 -5.26
CA THR A 102 -2.44 3.69 -3.87
C THR A 102 -3.57 4.71 -3.77
N LEU A 103 -3.64 5.68 -4.67
CA LEU A 103 -4.71 6.69 -4.66
C LEU A 103 -6.08 6.03 -4.89
N VAL A 104 -6.20 5.16 -5.89
CA VAL A 104 -7.43 4.41 -6.18
C VAL A 104 -7.79 3.47 -5.04
N GLY A 105 -6.80 2.78 -4.47
CA GLY A 105 -6.98 1.92 -3.30
C GLY A 105 -7.54 2.67 -2.10
N ASN A 106 -6.98 3.85 -1.78
CA ASN A 106 -7.47 4.70 -0.70
C ASN A 106 -8.91 5.16 -0.92
N ILE A 107 -9.29 5.50 -2.17
CA ILE A 107 -10.67 5.87 -2.50
C ILE A 107 -11.61 4.70 -2.26
N LEU A 108 -11.28 3.51 -2.75
CA LEU A 108 -12.06 2.27 -2.55
C LEU A 108 -12.21 1.95 -1.06
N GLN A 109 -11.12 2.05 -0.30
CA GLN A 109 -11.13 1.82 1.14
C GLN A 109 -12.00 2.84 1.87
N GLY A 110 -11.98 4.11 1.44
CA GLY A 110 -12.88 5.15 1.94
C GLY A 110 -14.35 4.85 1.66
N VAL A 111 -14.68 4.35 0.46
CA VAL A 111 -16.06 3.94 0.10
C VAL A 111 -16.50 2.75 0.96
N LEU A 112 -15.65 1.73 1.13
CA LEU A 112 -15.96 0.57 1.98
C LEU A 112 -16.14 0.96 3.45
N ALA A 113 -15.31 1.89 3.95
CA ALA A 113 -15.45 2.43 5.29
C ALA A 113 -16.78 3.18 5.45
N LEU A 114 -17.19 3.96 4.45
CA LEU A 114 -18.46 4.68 4.48
C LEU A 114 -19.67 3.73 4.46
N ILE A 115 -19.63 2.68 3.63
CA ILE A 115 -20.67 1.63 3.61
C ILE A 115 -20.76 0.97 4.99
N SER A 116 -19.62 0.59 5.56
CA SER A 116 -19.56 -0.05 6.88
C SER A 116 -20.12 0.86 7.96
N LEU A 117 -19.82 2.16 7.91
CA LEU A 117 -20.37 3.16 8.82
C LEU A 117 -21.90 3.26 8.70
N ILE A 118 -22.44 3.32 7.47
CA ILE A 118 -23.89 3.36 7.24
C ILE A 118 -24.57 2.11 7.79
N VAL A 119 -24.02 0.93 7.49
CA VAL A 119 -24.55 -0.35 8.00
C VAL A 119 -24.52 -0.37 9.52
N PHE A 120 -23.41 0.04 10.13
CA PHE A 120 -23.29 0.13 11.59
C PHE A 120 -24.32 1.08 12.19
N LEU A 121 -24.50 2.28 11.62
CA LEU A 121 -25.51 3.24 12.07
C LEU A 121 -26.92 2.67 11.95
N VAL A 122 -27.29 2.09 10.81
CA VAL A 122 -28.63 1.51 10.60
C VAL A 122 -28.91 0.33 11.54
N THR A 123 -27.91 -0.52 11.78
CA THR A 123 -28.07 -1.73 12.62
C THR A 123 -27.99 -1.44 14.11
N THR A 124 -27.21 -0.45 14.51
CA THR A 124 -26.97 -0.11 15.93
C THR A 124 -27.90 0.98 16.43
N TRP A 125 -28.49 1.80 15.54
CA TRP A 125 -29.46 2.82 15.94
C TRP A 125 -30.72 2.14 16.50
N PRO A 126 -30.96 2.20 17.83
CA PRO A 126 -32.17 1.66 18.42
C PRO A 126 -33.26 2.68 18.11
N GLY A 127 -34.06 2.40 17.08
CA GLY A 127 -35.30 3.12 16.80
C GLY A 127 -36.45 2.77 17.76
N ASN A 128 -36.16 2.11 18.88
CA ASN A 128 -37.12 1.73 19.91
C ASN A 128 -36.74 2.31 21.28
N TRP A 129 -36.72 3.65 21.35
CA TRP A 129 -37.09 4.32 22.58
C TRP A 129 -38.61 4.29 22.60
N ALA A 130 -39.17 3.69 23.66
CA ALA A 130 -40.61 3.69 23.92
C ALA A 130 -41.20 5.10 23.91
#